data_AF-A0A7L2V5J1-F1
#
_entry.id   AF-A0A7L2V5J1-F1
#
_cell.length_a   1.000
_cell.length_b   1.000
_cell.length_c   1.000
_cell.angle_alpha   90.00
_cell.angle_beta   90.00
_cell.angle_gamma   90.00
#
_symmetry.space_group_name_H-M   'P 1'
#
loop_
_entity.id
_entity.type
_entity.pdbx_description
1 polymer ?
#
loop_
_entity_poly.entity_id
_entity_poly.type
_entity_poly.pdbx_seq_one_letter_code
_entity_poly.pdbx_strand_id
1 'polypeptide(L)'
;KVKGLHSIRSLAVCHSEVLLHRLRDVSLAVTAEVNNLRLTVSRFAIFILGELFRTMKTHMDHEVVEVARVLLQRMADSNEFMQKAASESLAIMVRSVTPARARTALLASGVRHHNTLVRKCAAQHLLPVLHQIGAKKLLAGKRDSTDLLVSTLVKLAQDCHPHTR
;
A
#
# COMPACT_ATOMS: atom_id res chain seq x y z
N LYS A 1 -8.96 12.80 -17.68
CA LYS A 1 -8.52 11.94 -16.55
C LYS A 1 -8.62 10.45 -16.88
N VAL A 2 -9.82 9.86 -17.04
CA VAL A 2 -9.98 8.41 -17.34
C VAL A 2 -9.20 7.94 -18.59
N LYS A 3 -9.28 8.66 -19.72
CA LYS A 3 -8.51 8.33 -20.94
C LYS A 3 -6.99 8.27 -20.68
N GLY A 4 -6.46 9.24 -19.92
CA GLY A 4 -5.03 9.26 -19.57
C GLY A 4 -4.63 8.11 -18.66
N LEU A 5 -5.47 7.74 -17.68
CA LEU A 5 -5.26 6.57 -16.84
C LEU A 5 -5.27 5.26 -17.67
N HIS A 6 -6.11 5.18 -18.70
CA HIS A 6 -6.08 4.06 -19.65
C HIS A 6 -4.77 4.00 -20.44
N SER A 7 -4.28 5.13 -20.93
CA SER A 7 -2.98 5.19 -21.63
C SER A 7 -1.83 4.76 -20.72
N ILE A 8 -1.82 5.21 -19.46
CA ILE A 8 -0.82 4.77 -18.47
C ILE A 8 -0.87 3.26 -18.28
N ARG A 9 -2.07 2.67 -18.17
CA ARG A 9 -2.23 1.21 -18.09
C ARG A 9 -1.62 0.50 -19.28
N SER A 10 -1.98 0.93 -20.49
CA SER A 10 -1.50 0.32 -21.72
C SER A 10 0.02 0.38 -21.81
N LEU A 11 0.62 1.52 -21.46
CA LEU A 11 2.06 1.66 -21.38
C LEU A 11 2.67 0.76 -20.31
N ALA A 12 2.07 0.69 -19.12
CA ALA A 12 2.58 -0.16 -18.06
C ALA A 12 2.59 -1.65 -18.45
N VAL A 13 1.57 -2.12 -19.18
CA VAL A 13 1.43 -3.53 -19.57
C VAL A 13 2.21 -3.87 -20.83
N CYS A 14 2.23 -3.00 -21.83
CA CYS A 14 2.78 -3.29 -23.15
C CYS A 14 4.19 -2.73 -23.37
N HIS A 15 4.52 -1.61 -22.70
CA HIS A 15 5.72 -0.80 -22.96
C HIS A 15 6.31 -0.23 -21.66
N SER A 16 6.53 -1.11 -20.68
CA SER A 16 6.90 -0.71 -19.32
C SER A 16 8.18 0.14 -19.26
N GLU A 17 9.11 -0.10 -20.19
CA GLU A 17 10.36 0.63 -20.39
C GLU A 17 10.17 2.13 -20.60
N VAL A 18 9.08 2.54 -21.26
CA VAL A 18 8.74 3.95 -21.49
C VAL A 18 8.40 4.64 -20.17
N LEU A 19 7.75 3.93 -19.25
CA LEU A 19 7.34 4.50 -17.96
C LEU A 19 8.47 4.49 -16.93
N LEU A 20 9.46 3.60 -17.02
CA LEU A 20 10.52 3.48 -16.01
C LEU A 20 11.25 4.82 -15.76
N HIS A 21 11.53 5.58 -16.82
CA HIS A 21 12.20 6.89 -16.71
C HIS A 21 11.32 8.01 -16.15
N ARG A 22 9.99 7.82 -16.14
CA ARG A 22 9.00 8.79 -15.66
C ARG A 22 8.17 8.24 -14.50
N LEU A 23 8.63 7.15 -13.87
CA LEU A 23 7.80 6.35 -13.00
C LEU A 23 7.33 7.13 -11.77
N ARG A 24 8.19 8.00 -11.23
CA ARG A 24 7.86 8.89 -10.13
C ARG A 24 6.74 9.87 -10.50
N ASP A 25 6.89 10.59 -11.61
CA ASP A 25 5.89 11.55 -12.08
C ASP A 25 4.53 10.88 -12.34
N VAL A 26 4.57 9.72 -13.00
CA VAL A 26 3.38 8.92 -13.31
C VAL A 26 2.72 8.42 -12.03
N SER A 27 3.50 7.87 -11.11
CA SER A 27 3.00 7.39 -9.82
C SER A 27 2.36 8.51 -9.01
N LEU A 28 2.99 9.68 -8.93
CA LEU A 28 2.44 10.86 -8.25
C LEU A 28 1.12 11.30 -8.89
N ALA A 29 1.08 11.39 -10.22
CA ALA A 29 -0.14 11.78 -10.94
C ALA A 29 -1.29 10.80 -10.69
N VAL A 30 -1.05 9.48 -10.77
CA VAL A 30 -2.10 8.48 -10.49
C VAL A 30 -2.52 8.50 -9.02
N THR A 31 -1.57 8.64 -8.10
CA THR A 31 -1.81 8.73 -6.65
C THR A 31 -2.71 9.90 -6.31
N ALA A 32 -2.49 11.07 -6.93
CA ALA A 32 -3.35 12.24 -6.75
C ALA A 32 -4.81 11.98 -7.17
N GLU A 33 -5.02 11.12 -8.18
CA GLU A 33 -6.36 10.77 -8.65
C GLU A 33 -7.11 9.78 -7.74
N VAL A 34 -6.43 9.11 -6.79
CA VAL A 34 -7.10 8.23 -5.80
C VAL A 34 -8.11 9.01 -4.96
N ASN A 35 -7.87 10.29 -4.71
CA ASN A 35 -8.76 11.14 -3.91
C ASN A 35 -9.75 11.95 -4.78
N ASN A 36 -9.93 11.60 -6.06
CA ASN A 36 -10.83 12.31 -6.96
C ASN A 36 -12.30 12.20 -6.50
N LEU A 37 -13.03 13.33 -6.52
CA LEU A 37 -14.45 13.39 -6.16
C LEU A 37 -15.34 12.52 -7.05
N ARG A 38 -14.92 12.26 -8.30
CA ARG A 38 -15.60 11.31 -9.18
C ARG A 38 -15.16 9.91 -8.82
N LEU A 39 -16.08 9.15 -8.22
CA LEU A 39 -15.89 7.76 -7.80
C LEU A 39 -15.28 6.88 -8.91
N THR A 40 -15.72 7.05 -10.15
CA THR A 40 -15.20 6.31 -11.31
C THR A 40 -13.73 6.60 -11.59
N VAL A 41 -13.30 7.86 -11.43
CA VAL A 41 -11.90 8.25 -11.61
C VAL A 41 -11.04 7.72 -10.46
N SER A 42 -11.52 7.89 -9.23
CA SER A 42 -10.82 7.42 -8.02
C SER A 42 -10.64 5.90 -8.03
N ARG A 43 -11.72 5.15 -8.26
CA ARG A 43 -11.66 3.68 -8.35
C ARG A 43 -10.72 3.21 -9.45
N PHE A 44 -10.74 3.89 -10.61
CA PHE A 44 -9.86 3.52 -11.70
C PHE A 44 -8.39 3.85 -11.38
N ALA A 45 -8.11 4.96 -10.71
CA ALA A 45 -6.76 5.29 -10.25
C ALA A 45 -6.21 4.24 -9.28
N ILE A 46 -7.02 3.77 -8.31
CA ILE A 46 -6.66 2.67 -7.40
C ILE A 46 -6.30 1.41 -8.20
N PHE A 47 -7.13 1.05 -9.18
CA PHE A 47 -6.85 -0.09 -10.05
C PHE A 47 -5.53 0.08 -10.82
N ILE A 48 -5.26 1.26 -11.38
CA ILE A 48 -4.00 1.56 -12.09
C ILE A 48 -2.78 1.46 -11.16
N LEU A 49 -2.86 1.91 -9.91
CA LEU A 49 -1.77 1.72 -8.95
C LEU A 49 -1.46 0.23 -8.73
N GLY A 50 -2.49 -0.60 -8.61
CA GLY A 50 -2.33 -2.06 -8.55
C GLY A 50 -1.61 -2.62 -9.79
N GLU A 51 -1.99 -2.20 -10.99
CA GLU A 51 -1.32 -2.61 -12.23
C GLU A 51 0.14 -2.14 -12.28
N LEU A 52 0.43 -0.89 -11.88
CA LEU A 52 1.79 -0.36 -11.82
C LEU A 52 2.66 -1.18 -10.88
N PHE A 53 2.20 -1.52 -9.68
CA PHE A 53 2.94 -2.41 -8.78
C PHE A 53 3.12 -3.80 -9.37
N ARG A 54 2.10 -4.36 -10.02
CA ARG A 54 2.20 -5.70 -10.61
C ARG A 54 3.28 -5.76 -11.68
N THR A 55 3.34 -4.75 -12.54
CA THR A 55 4.27 -4.76 -13.68
C THR A 55 5.65 -4.24 -13.31
N MET A 56 5.74 -3.12 -12.59
CA MET A 56 7.01 -2.44 -12.29
C MET A 56 7.72 -3.01 -11.05
N LYS A 57 7.00 -3.73 -10.18
CA LYS A 57 7.55 -4.44 -9.01
C LYS A 57 8.47 -3.56 -8.15
N THR A 58 9.71 -3.96 -7.95
CA THR A 58 10.69 -3.28 -7.09
C THR A 58 11.11 -1.91 -7.60
N HIS A 59 10.87 -1.57 -8.88
CA HIS A 59 11.07 -0.20 -9.37
C HIS A 59 10.12 0.80 -8.68
N MET A 60 9.03 0.32 -8.08
CA MET A 60 8.08 1.15 -7.31
C MET A 60 8.46 1.30 -5.84
N ASP A 61 9.57 0.73 -5.35
CA ASP A 61 9.95 0.72 -3.93
C ASP A 61 10.03 2.13 -3.29
N HIS A 62 10.34 3.15 -4.10
CA HIS A 62 10.39 4.54 -3.66
C HIS A 62 8.99 5.15 -3.42
N GLU A 63 7.98 4.68 -4.15
CA GLU A 63 6.62 5.24 -4.14
C GLU A 63 5.71 4.57 -3.10
N VAL A 64 6.11 3.39 -2.59
CA VAL A 64 5.28 2.54 -1.69
C VAL A 64 4.72 3.29 -0.49
N VAL A 65 5.50 4.16 0.15
CA VAL A 65 5.07 4.84 1.38
C VAL A 65 3.87 5.75 1.09
N GLU A 66 3.97 6.57 0.06
CA GLU A 66 2.93 7.54 -0.29
C GLU A 66 1.70 6.83 -0.87
N VAL A 67 1.90 5.82 -1.71
CA VAL A 67 0.79 5.04 -2.25
C VAL A 67 0.06 4.25 -1.17
N ALA A 68 0.78 3.59 -0.26
CA ALA A 68 0.19 2.88 0.87
C ALA A 68 -0.65 3.84 1.73
N ARG A 69 -0.16 5.05 1.99
CA ARG A 69 -0.87 6.08 2.74
C ARG A 69 -2.22 6.41 2.11
N VAL A 70 -2.27 6.74 0.82
CA VAL A 70 -3.54 7.11 0.17
C VAL A 70 -4.50 5.93 0.05
N LEU A 71 -4.00 4.71 -0.21
CA LEU A 71 -4.84 3.52 -0.30
C LEU A 71 -5.42 3.14 1.08
N LEU A 72 -4.60 3.22 2.14
CA LEU A 72 -5.07 2.97 3.50
C LEU A 72 -6.11 4.00 3.94
N GLN A 73 -5.97 5.27 3.54
CA GLN A 73 -7.01 6.28 3.78
C GLN A 73 -8.36 5.92 3.15
N ARG A 74 -8.37 5.22 1.99
CA ARG A 74 -9.61 4.74 1.37
C ARG A 74 -10.31 3.65 2.17
N MET A 75 -9.64 3.01 3.13
CA MET A 75 -10.29 2.07 4.05
C MET A 75 -11.21 2.76 5.06
N ALA A 76 -11.05 4.08 5.25
CA ALA A 76 -11.93 4.90 6.09
C ALA A 76 -13.15 5.46 5.33
N ASP A 77 -13.26 5.20 4.02
CA ASP A 77 -14.40 5.61 3.20
C ASP A 77 -15.67 4.82 3.60
N SER A 78 -16.86 5.39 3.43
CA SER A 78 -18.11 4.66 3.70
C SER A 78 -18.47 3.66 2.60
N ASN A 79 -17.85 3.78 1.42
CA ASN A 79 -18.15 2.94 0.27
C ASN A 79 -17.34 1.63 0.30
N GLU A 80 -18.01 0.51 0.56
CA GLU A 80 -17.38 -0.82 0.60
C GLU A 80 -16.68 -1.22 -0.70
N PHE A 81 -17.17 -0.80 -1.86
CA PHE A 81 -16.51 -1.08 -3.14
C PHE A 81 -15.16 -0.35 -3.25
N MET A 82 -15.05 0.85 -2.67
CA MET A 82 -13.80 1.60 -2.61
C MET A 82 -12.82 0.98 -1.62
N GLN A 83 -13.30 0.59 -0.43
CA GLN A 83 -12.50 -0.14 0.54
C GLN A 83 -11.94 -1.44 -0.07
N LYS A 84 -12.79 -2.21 -0.77
CA LYS A 84 -12.39 -3.45 -1.45
C LYS A 84 -11.34 -3.19 -2.52
N ALA A 85 -11.56 -2.21 -3.40
CA ALA A 85 -10.60 -1.86 -4.45
C ALA A 85 -9.24 -1.44 -3.86
N ALA A 86 -9.25 -0.64 -2.78
CA ALA A 86 -8.03 -0.20 -2.11
C ALA A 86 -7.28 -1.36 -1.45
N SER A 87 -8.00 -2.24 -0.75
CA SER A 87 -7.46 -3.46 -0.14
C SER A 87 -6.84 -4.40 -1.18
N GLU A 88 -7.51 -4.61 -2.32
CA GLU A 88 -6.98 -5.40 -3.43
C GLU A 88 -5.69 -4.80 -4.01
N SER A 89 -5.66 -3.47 -4.20
CA SER A 89 -4.46 -2.78 -4.66
C SER A 89 -3.32 -2.84 -3.65
N LEU A 90 -3.59 -2.71 -2.34
CA LEU A 90 -2.61 -2.89 -1.28
C LEU A 90 -2.04 -4.32 -1.27
N ALA A 91 -2.90 -5.33 -1.47
CA ALA A 91 -2.46 -6.72 -1.57
C ALA A 91 -1.54 -6.98 -2.78
N ILE A 92 -1.76 -6.28 -3.90
CA ILE A 92 -0.89 -6.33 -5.07
C ILE A 92 0.43 -5.58 -4.80
N MET A 93 0.36 -4.40 -4.18
CA MET A 93 1.57 -3.65 -3.78
C MET A 93 2.47 -4.51 -2.90
N VAL A 94 1.93 -5.10 -1.84
CA VAL A 94 2.68 -5.87 -0.83
C VAL A 94 3.39 -7.09 -1.42
N ARG A 95 2.77 -7.79 -2.39
CA ARG A 95 3.39 -8.95 -3.05
C ARG A 95 4.44 -8.56 -4.10
N SER A 96 4.42 -7.32 -4.58
CA SER A 96 5.24 -6.86 -5.70
C SER A 96 6.56 -6.20 -5.29
N VAL A 97 6.57 -5.52 -4.15
CA VAL A 97 7.69 -4.69 -3.69
C VAL A 97 8.57 -5.46 -2.70
N THR A 98 9.73 -4.91 -2.34
CA THR A 98 10.57 -5.60 -1.35
C THR A 98 9.88 -5.67 0.02
N PRO A 99 9.97 -6.81 0.76
CA PRO A 99 9.28 -6.97 2.05
C PRO A 99 9.65 -5.90 3.08
N ALA A 100 10.90 -5.44 3.07
CA ALA A 100 11.36 -4.36 3.94
C ALA A 100 10.64 -3.03 3.67
N ARG A 101 10.38 -2.71 2.39
CA ARG A 101 9.66 -1.50 1.98
C ARG A 101 8.17 -1.61 2.28
N ALA A 102 7.55 -2.75 1.98
CA ALA A 102 6.15 -3.02 2.35
C ALA A 102 5.94 -2.87 3.87
N ARG A 103 6.79 -3.50 4.69
CA ARG A 103 6.76 -3.38 6.16
C ARG A 103 6.82 -1.93 6.61
N THR A 104 7.81 -1.19 6.11
CA THR A 104 8.04 0.21 6.50
C THR A 104 6.83 1.08 6.17
N ALA A 105 6.26 0.92 4.98
CA ALA A 105 5.09 1.69 4.54
C ALA A 105 3.83 1.39 5.38
N LEU A 106 3.56 0.12 5.67
CA LEU A 106 2.41 -0.30 6.47
C LEU A 106 2.51 0.16 7.93
N LEU A 107 3.70 0.06 8.54
CA LEU A 107 3.95 0.55 9.89
C LEU A 107 3.78 2.07 9.99
N ALA A 108 4.30 2.81 8.99
CA ALA A 108 4.22 4.27 8.97
C ALA A 108 2.79 4.79 8.74
N SER A 109 2.02 4.13 7.87
CA SER A 109 0.76 4.69 7.36
C SER A 109 -0.51 4.12 8.00
N GLY A 110 -0.45 2.91 8.56
CA GLY A 110 -1.66 2.16 8.90
C GLY A 110 -1.80 1.83 10.38
N VAL A 111 -0.75 1.29 11.01
CA VAL A 111 -0.89 0.63 12.32
C VAL A 111 -1.30 1.59 13.45
N ARG A 112 -0.91 2.86 13.37
CA ARG A 112 -1.24 3.88 14.38
C ARG A 112 -2.41 4.77 14.00
N HIS A 113 -3.20 4.37 12.99
CA HIS A 113 -4.30 5.19 12.50
C HIS A 113 -5.50 5.19 13.47
N HIS A 114 -6.21 6.31 13.60
CA HIS A 114 -7.36 6.42 14.52
C HIS A 114 -8.55 5.55 14.08
N ASN A 115 -8.76 5.41 12.76
CA ASN A 115 -9.81 4.56 12.20
C ASN A 115 -9.44 3.06 12.27
N THR A 116 -10.34 2.27 12.86
CA THR A 116 -10.19 0.83 13.09
C THR A 116 -10.09 0.01 11.80
N LEU A 117 -10.82 0.35 10.73
CA LEU A 117 -10.76 -0.36 9.45
C LEU A 117 -9.39 -0.21 8.78
N VAL A 118 -8.78 0.97 8.92
CA VAL A 118 -7.42 1.24 8.45
C VAL A 118 -6.42 0.36 9.21
N ARG A 119 -6.51 0.31 10.54
CA ARG A 119 -5.62 -0.54 11.36
C ARG A 119 -5.79 -2.02 11.04
N LYS A 120 -7.03 -2.50 10.91
CA LYS A 120 -7.36 -3.88 10.49
C LYS A 120 -6.69 -4.21 9.16
N CYS A 121 -6.91 -3.38 8.13
CA CYS A 121 -6.34 -3.61 6.80
C CYS A 121 -4.80 -3.61 6.83
N ALA A 122 -4.20 -2.66 7.55
CA ALA A 122 -2.75 -2.59 7.71
C ALA A 122 -2.20 -3.85 8.40
N ALA A 123 -2.81 -4.31 9.48
CA ALA A 123 -2.42 -5.53 10.19
C ALA A 123 -2.54 -6.77 9.30
N GLN A 124 -3.66 -6.88 8.58
CA GLN A 124 -3.96 -7.99 7.68
C GLN A 124 -2.92 -8.15 6.56
N HIS A 125 -2.39 -7.03 6.04
CA HIS A 125 -1.31 -7.05 5.05
C HIS A 125 0.10 -7.07 5.65
N LEU A 126 0.28 -6.60 6.88
CA LEU A 126 1.57 -6.62 7.56
C LEU A 126 1.98 -8.03 7.99
N LEU A 127 1.04 -8.85 8.47
CA LEU A 127 1.29 -10.22 8.92
C LEU A 127 2.06 -11.08 7.91
N PRO A 128 1.62 -11.24 6.64
CA PRO A 128 2.35 -12.05 5.67
C PRO A 128 3.75 -11.48 5.36
N VAL A 129 3.93 -10.17 5.40
CA VAL A 129 5.24 -9.53 5.20
C VAL A 129 6.21 -9.89 6.33
N LEU A 130 5.73 -9.87 7.58
CA LEU A 130 6.55 -10.24 8.74
C LEU A 130 6.92 -11.72 8.70
N HIS A 131 6.00 -12.60 8.32
CA HIS A 131 6.30 -14.02 8.09
C HIS A 131 7.36 -14.22 7.00
N GLN A 132 7.27 -13.48 5.89
CA GLN A 132 8.24 -13.57 4.79
C GLN A 132 9.64 -13.09 5.19
N ILE A 133 9.74 -12.03 6.00
CA ILE A 133 11.04 -11.56 6.51
C ILE A 133 11.61 -12.57 7.51
N GLY A 134 10.77 -13.13 8.37
CA GLY A 134 11.14 -14.11 9.39
C GLY A 134 11.72 -13.46 10.65
N ALA A 135 11.43 -14.07 11.81
CA ALA A 135 11.77 -13.52 13.14
C ALA A 135 13.26 -13.20 13.29
N LYS A 136 14.16 -14.09 12.83
CA LYS A 136 15.60 -13.87 12.92
C LYS A 136 16.04 -12.56 12.25
N LYS A 137 15.54 -12.26 11.05
CA LYS A 137 15.88 -11.01 10.33
C LYS A 137 15.17 -9.80 10.93
N LEU A 138 13.97 -9.96 11.45
CA LEU A 138 13.25 -8.88 12.13
C LEU A 138 13.99 -8.41 13.40
N LEU A 139 14.59 -9.34 14.13
CA LEU A 139 15.28 -9.09 15.40
C LEU A 139 16.78 -8.76 15.24
N ALA A 140 17.37 -9.02 14.07
CA ALA A 140 18.78 -8.72 13.79
C ALA A 140 19.08 -7.22 13.56
N GLY A 141 18.09 -6.34 13.69
CA GLY A 141 18.23 -4.90 13.48
C GLY A 141 18.82 -4.15 14.69
N LYS A 142 18.93 -2.82 14.57
CA LYS A 142 19.28 -1.95 15.69
C LYS A 142 18.22 -2.07 16.78
N ARG A 143 18.63 -2.02 18.05
CA ARG A 143 17.74 -2.12 19.22
C ARG A 143 16.49 -1.24 19.09
N ASP A 144 16.66 0.04 18.77
CA ASP A 144 15.54 0.98 18.62
C ASP A 144 14.52 0.57 17.55
N SER A 145 15.00 0.00 16.43
CA SER A 145 14.12 -0.46 15.35
C SER A 145 13.34 -1.71 15.73
N THR A 146 13.96 -2.59 16.53
CA THR A 146 13.33 -3.77 17.09
C THR A 146 12.30 -3.38 18.15
N ASP A 147 12.64 -2.46 19.05
CA ASP A 147 11.74 -1.95 20.10
C ASP A 147 10.51 -1.27 19.49
N LEU A 148 10.70 -0.48 18.43
CA LEU A 148 9.60 0.13 17.69
C LEU A 148 8.67 -0.93 17.07
N LEU A 149 9.24 -1.97 16.46
CA LEU A 149 8.47 -3.06 15.87
C LEU A 149 7.67 -3.81 16.95
N VAL A 150 8.31 -4.20 18.05
CA VAL A 150 7.68 -4.91 19.16
C VAL A 150 6.57 -4.06 19.77
N SER A 151 6.84 -2.80 20.10
CA SER A 151 5.83 -1.86 20.62
C SER A 151 4.62 -1.75 19.68
N THR A 152 4.86 -1.75 18.37
CA THR A 152 3.80 -1.64 17.37
C THR A 152 2.98 -2.93 17.27
N LEU A 153 3.60 -4.10 17.38
CA LEU A 153 2.90 -5.39 17.38
C LEU A 153 2.09 -5.60 18.67
N VAL A 154 2.62 -5.19 19.82
CA VAL A 154 1.89 -5.20 21.10
C VAL A 154 0.63 -4.34 21.00
N LYS A 155 0.72 -3.17 20.38
CA LYS A 155 -0.45 -2.30 20.14
C LYS A 155 -1.51 -2.96 19.25
N LEU A 156 -1.11 -3.68 18.21
CA LEU A 156 -2.05 -4.43 17.37
C LEU A 156 -2.71 -5.57 18.15
N ALA A 157 -1.93 -6.33 18.93
CA ALA A 157 -2.45 -7.41 19.77
C ALA A 157 -3.40 -6.91 20.86
N GLN A 158 -3.26 -5.65 21.29
CA GLN A 158 -4.14 -4.99 22.26
C GLN A 158 -5.24 -4.14 21.60
N ASP A 159 -5.43 -4.23 20.27
CA ASP A 159 -6.42 -3.42 19.58
C ASP A 159 -7.84 -3.68 20.11
N CYS A 160 -8.66 -2.63 20.15
CA CYS A 160 -10.06 -2.74 20.57
C CYS A 160 -10.87 -3.64 19.62
N HIS A 161 -10.42 -3.82 18.38
CA HIS A 161 -11.13 -4.57 17.35
C HIS A 161 -10.60 -6.00 17.19
N PRO A 162 -11.44 -7.04 17.34
CA PRO A 162 -11.01 -8.43 17.34
C PRO A 162 -10.28 -8.91 16.08
N HIS A 163 -10.64 -8.38 14.90
CA HIS A 163 -9.96 -8.77 13.66
C HIS A 163 -8.60 -8.08 13.42
N THR A 164 -8.26 -7.10 14.25
CA THR A 164 -6.95 -6.43 14.21
C THR A 164 -5.96 -7.08 15.17
N ARG A 165 -6.47 -7.61 16.29
CA ARG A 165 -5.72 -8.47 17.22
C ARG A 165 -5.32 -9.79 16.56
#